data_AF-A0A1B6FVZ7-F1
#
_entry.id   AF-A0A1B6FVZ7-F1
#
_cell.length_a   1.000
_cell.length_b   1.000
_cell.length_c   1.000
_cell.angle_alpha   90.00
_cell.angle_beta   90.00
_cell.angle_gamma   90.00
#
_symmetry.space_group_name_H-M   'P 1'
#
loop_
_entity.id
_entity.type
_entity.pdbx_description
1 polymer ?
#
loop_
_entity_poly.entity_id
_entity_poly.type
_entity_poly.pdbx_seq_one_letter_code
_entity_poly.pdbx_strand_id
1 'polypeptide(L)'
;SVSAELDTGGKLQGQYCLVDVYFRHNFTLTLPPHFSLDYDPMAPAWNKLRDTGDLSQVRRDVIHWAVCVPASCSPADIQHALHQTATRLQTNTSLLLRIDVRT
;
A
#
# COMPACT_ATOMS: atom_id res chain seq x y z
N SER A 1 -9.00 -0.12 -25.23
CA SER A 1 -9.19 1.30 -24.87
C SER A 1 -10.64 1.49 -24.46
N VAL A 2 -10.92 1.74 -23.19
CA VAL A 2 -12.29 2.05 -22.72
C VAL A 2 -12.23 3.36 -21.96
N SER A 3 -12.80 4.41 -22.55
CA SER A 3 -12.91 5.75 -21.97
C SER A 3 -14.25 5.84 -21.24
N ALA A 4 -14.21 6.05 -19.93
CA ALA A 4 -15.40 6.45 -19.18
C ALA A 4 -15.64 7.94 -19.42
N GLU A 5 -16.79 8.25 -20.02
CA GLU A 5 -17.21 9.62 -20.34
C GLU A 5 -18.38 9.97 -19.41
N LEU A 6 -18.16 10.91 -18.48
CA LEU A 6 -19.23 11.51 -17.67
C LEU A 6 -19.15 13.03 -17.86
N ASP A 7 -20.17 13.57 -18.53
CA ASP A 7 -20.32 14.96 -18.95
C ASP A 7 -21.07 15.79 -17.90
N THR A 8 -20.39 16.80 -17.36
CA THR A 8 -20.90 18.15 -17.03
C THR A 8 -19.77 18.98 -16.39
N GLY A 9 -18.98 19.66 -17.23
CA GLY A 9 -17.93 20.61 -16.79
C GLY A 9 -16.54 20.28 -17.31
N GLY A 10 -16.31 20.36 -18.63
CA GLY A 10 -15.01 20.12 -19.27
C GLY A 10 -14.57 18.65 -19.20
N LYS A 11 -14.19 18.07 -20.34
CA LYS A 11 -13.73 16.67 -20.37
C LYS A 11 -12.37 16.56 -19.69
N LEU A 12 -12.37 16.25 -18.38
CA LEU A 12 -11.17 15.98 -17.60
C LEU A 12 -10.57 14.66 -18.08
N GLN A 13 -9.49 14.75 -18.85
CA GLN A 13 -8.74 13.57 -19.28
C GLN A 13 -8.13 12.91 -18.04
N GLY A 14 -8.49 11.66 -17.77
CA GLY A 14 -7.89 10.86 -16.70
C GLY A 14 -6.67 10.07 -17.16
N GLN A 15 -5.84 9.68 -16.20
CA GLN A 15 -4.76 8.71 -16.35
C GLN A 15 -4.70 7.80 -15.11
N TYR A 16 -4.15 6.60 -15.29
CA TYR A 16 -3.88 5.69 -14.18
C TYR A 16 -2.42 5.84 -13.74
N CYS A 17 -2.20 5.88 -12.43
CA CYS A 17 -0.88 5.81 -11.83
C CYS A 17 -0.80 4.57 -10.95
N LEU A 18 0.33 3.88 -11.02
CA LEU A 18 0.60 2.69 -10.21
C LEU A 18 1.23 3.14 -8.89
N VAL A 19 0.73 2.59 -7.80
CA VAL A 19 1.14 2.96 -6.46
C VAL A 19 1.42 1.70 -5.67
N ASP A 20 2.60 1.65 -5.08
CA ASP A 20 2.96 0.64 -4.10
C ASP A 20 2.89 1.24 -2.71
N VAL A 21 2.05 0.67 -1.86
CA VAL A 21 1.94 1.05 -0.45
C VAL A 21 2.58 -0.05 0.39
N TYR A 22 3.76 0.25 0.93
CA TYR A 22 4.47 -0.60 1.85
C TYR A 22 4.03 -0.27 3.27
N PHE A 23 3.75 -1.28 4.07
CA PHE A 23 3.38 -1.07 5.47
C PHE A 23 4.23 -1.92 6.40
N ARG A 24 4.62 -1.33 7.52
CA ARG A 24 5.37 -1.99 8.60
C ARG A 24 4.74 -1.63 9.93
N HIS A 25 4.94 -2.47 10.93
CA HIS A 25 4.57 -2.16 12.30
C HIS A 25 5.83 -1.83 13.12
N ASN A 26 5.69 -0.92 14.08
CA ASN A 26 6.79 -0.47 14.94
C ASN A 26 7.01 -1.31 16.22
N PHE A 27 6.28 -2.41 16.40
CA PHE A 27 6.46 -3.27 17.56
C PHE A 27 7.46 -4.41 17.28
N THR A 28 8.25 -4.77 18.28
CA THR A 28 9.07 -5.98 18.28
C THR A 28 8.22 -7.18 18.70
N LEU A 29 8.00 -8.10 17.78
CA LEU A 29 7.47 -9.43 18.09
C LEU A 29 8.54 -10.47 17.82
N THR A 30 8.64 -11.46 18.69
CA THR A 30 9.52 -12.61 18.52
C THR A 30 9.21 -13.30 17.19
N LEU A 31 10.25 -13.56 16.40
CA LEU A 31 10.14 -14.31 15.16
C LEU A 31 10.13 -15.81 15.50
N PRO A 32 9.17 -16.60 15.00
CA PRO A 32 9.30 -18.05 15.04
C PRO A 32 10.51 -18.47 14.18
N PRO A 33 11.13 -19.63 14.48
CA PRO A 33 12.27 -20.11 13.73
C PRO A 33 11.93 -20.27 12.24
N HIS A 34 12.82 -19.80 11.38
CA HIS A 34 12.72 -19.93 9.93
C HIS A 34 12.51 -21.41 9.55
N PHE A 35 11.56 -21.69 8.63
CA PHE A 35 11.17 -23.02 8.17
C PHE A 35 10.25 -23.84 9.08
N SER A 36 9.62 -23.25 10.10
CA SER A 36 8.56 -23.95 10.82
C SER A 36 7.27 -23.95 9.99
N LEU A 37 6.78 -25.12 9.60
CA LEU A 37 5.41 -25.33 9.11
C LEU A 37 4.33 -25.05 10.20
N ASP A 38 4.74 -24.55 11.36
CA ASP A 38 3.91 -24.29 12.52
C ASP A 38 3.14 -22.97 12.32
N TYR A 39 2.12 -23.03 11.48
CA TYR A 39 1.19 -21.93 11.24
C TYR A 39 0.15 -21.92 12.35
N ASP A 40 0.23 -20.92 13.24
CA ASP A 40 -0.82 -20.67 14.22
C ASP A 40 -2.04 -20.00 13.53
N PRO A 41 -3.19 -20.70 13.38
CA PRO A 41 -4.37 -20.12 12.78
C PRO A 41 -5.00 -19.04 13.67
N MET A 42 -4.73 -19.04 14.98
CA MET A 42 -5.26 -18.10 15.97
C MET A 42 -4.37 -16.88 16.17
N ALA A 43 -3.18 -16.84 15.55
CA ALA A 43 -2.35 -15.66 15.57
C ALA A 43 -3.09 -14.43 14.98
N PRO A 44 -2.90 -13.24 15.57
CA PRO A 44 -3.42 -11.99 15.03
C PRO A 44 -3.10 -11.83 13.55
N ALA A 45 -4.04 -11.28 12.77
CA ALA A 45 -3.87 -11.07 11.34
C ALA A 45 -2.57 -10.33 10.99
N TRP A 46 -2.18 -9.36 11.81
CA TRP A 46 -0.95 -8.58 11.67
C TRP A 46 0.33 -9.43 11.72
N ASN A 47 0.34 -10.48 12.55
CA ASN A 47 1.51 -11.38 12.66
C ASN A 47 1.71 -12.20 11.39
N LYS A 48 0.62 -12.48 10.67
CA LYS A 48 0.62 -13.26 9.43
C LYS A 48 1.01 -12.42 8.20
N LEU A 49 0.84 -11.10 8.27
CA LEU A 49 1.25 -10.16 7.23
C LEU A 49 2.73 -9.78 7.30
N ARG A 50 3.36 -9.98 8.47
CA ARG A 50 4.77 -9.67 8.71
C ARG A 50 5.67 -10.57 7.85
N ASP A 51 6.63 -9.96 7.17
CA ASP A 51 7.76 -10.68 6.56
C ASP A 51 8.65 -11.27 7.67
N THR A 52 8.65 -12.59 7.82
CA THR A 52 9.50 -13.29 8.79
C THR A 52 10.82 -13.76 8.17
N GLY A 53 11.07 -13.47 6.89
CA GLY A 53 12.20 -14.04 6.15
C GLY A 53 12.08 -15.54 5.88
N ASP A 54 10.90 -16.13 6.15
CA ASP A 54 10.59 -17.50 5.77
C ASP A 54 10.29 -17.56 4.27
N LEU A 55 11.05 -18.38 3.54
CA LEU A 55 10.90 -18.54 2.09
C LEU A 55 9.53 -19.12 1.68
N SER A 56 8.83 -19.79 2.59
CA SER A 56 7.49 -20.32 2.35
C SER A 56 6.38 -19.27 2.53
N GLN A 57 6.69 -18.09 3.09
CA GLN A 57 5.71 -17.06 3.35
C GLN A 57 5.53 -16.14 2.13
N VAL A 58 4.29 -15.96 1.71
CA VAL A 58 3.94 -14.92 0.72
C VAL A 58 3.99 -13.56 1.41
N ARG A 59 4.81 -12.65 0.87
CA ARG A 59 4.89 -11.24 1.26
C ARG A 59 3.52 -10.58 1.13
N ARG A 60 3.02 -10.00 2.21
CA ARG A 60 1.75 -9.26 2.22
C ARG A 60 1.91 -7.84 2.77
N ASP A 61 3.13 -7.37 2.93
CA ASP A 61 3.52 -6.04 3.42
C ASP A 61 3.44 -4.95 2.34
N VAL A 62 2.95 -5.29 1.13
CA VAL A 62 2.84 -4.39 -0.02
C VAL A 62 1.43 -4.49 -0.61
N ILE A 63 0.80 -3.34 -0.82
CA ILE A 63 -0.44 -3.20 -1.58
C ILE A 63 -0.10 -2.55 -2.91
N HIS A 64 -0.41 -3.25 -4.00
CA HIS A 64 -0.32 -2.72 -5.36
C HIS A 64 -1.67 -2.11 -5.73
N TRP A 65 -1.69 -0.81 -6.01
CA TRP A 65 -2.92 -0.05 -6.27
C TRP A 65 -2.80 0.77 -7.56
N ALA A 66 -3.82 0.71 -8.42
CA ALA A 66 -3.95 1.59 -9.57
C ALA A 66 -4.92 2.73 -9.23
N VAL A 67 -4.43 3.97 -9.25
CA VAL A 67 -5.20 5.16 -8.89
C VAL A 67 -5.53 5.93 -10.16
N CYS A 68 -6.81 6.27 -10.35
CA CYS A 68 -7.24 7.13 -11.44
C CYS A 68 -7.17 8.60 -10.99
N VAL A 69 -6.42 9.41 -11.73
CA VAL A 69 -6.23 10.84 -11.45
C VAL A 69 -6.34 11.66 -12.74
N PRO A 70 -6.55 12.98 -12.68
CA PRO A 70 -6.44 13.83 -13.85
C PRO A 70 -5.07 13.71 -14.52
N ALA A 71 -5.03 13.70 -15.86
CA ALA A 71 -3.81 13.66 -16.65
C ALA A 71 -2.89 14.88 -16.45
N SER A 72 -3.43 15.96 -15.89
CA SER A 72 -2.67 17.14 -15.49
C SER A 72 -1.84 16.94 -14.22
N CYS A 73 -2.13 15.91 -13.42
CA CYS A 73 -1.38 15.63 -12.19
C CYS A 73 -0.04 14.96 -12.53
N SER A 74 1.04 15.51 -12.02
CA SER A 74 2.35 14.88 -12.10
C SER A 74 2.47 13.74 -11.08
N PRO A 75 3.40 12.79 -11.27
CA PRO A 75 3.69 11.76 -10.26
C PRO A 75 4.01 12.35 -8.88
N ALA A 76 4.68 13.51 -8.85
CA ALA A 76 5.05 14.21 -7.62
C ALA A 76 3.82 14.75 -6.86
N ASP A 77 2.79 15.22 -7.57
CA ASP A 77 1.55 15.71 -6.95
C ASP A 77 0.81 14.56 -6.26
N ILE A 78 0.74 13.41 -6.93
CA ILE A 78 0.10 12.20 -6.41
C ILE A 78 0.89 11.68 -5.20
N GLN A 79 2.22 11.61 -5.33
CA GLN A 79 3.11 11.23 -4.23
C GLN A 79 2.89 12.13 -3.01
N HIS A 80 2.80 13.45 -3.22
CA HIS A 80 2.58 14.41 -2.15
C HIS A 80 1.22 14.21 -1.48
N ALA A 81 0.14 14.11 -2.25
CA ALA A 81 -1.22 13.94 -1.73
C ALA A 81 -1.38 12.63 -0.94
N LEU A 82 -0.81 11.53 -1.45
CA LEU A 82 -0.83 10.24 -0.76
C LEU A 82 0.03 10.26 0.50
N HIS A 83 1.20 10.89 0.46
CA HIS A 83 2.07 11.02 1.63
C HIS A 83 1.39 11.83 2.74
N GLN A 84 0.72 12.94 2.41
CA GLN A 84 -0.06 13.71 3.38
C GLN A 84 -1.15 12.86 4.04
N THR A 85 -1.88 12.06 3.26
CA THR A 85 -2.89 11.14 3.78
C THR A 85 -2.27 10.08 4.68
N ALA A 86 -1.14 9.49 4.27
CA ALA A 86 -0.42 8.50 5.04
C ALA A 86 0.01 9.04 6.40
N THR A 87 0.61 10.24 6.46
CA THR A 87 1.02 10.87 7.72
C THR A 87 -0.15 11.01 8.68
N ARG A 88 -1.34 11.40 8.19
CA ARG A 88 -2.56 11.52 9.02
C ARG A 88 -3.06 10.17 9.57
N LEU A 89 -2.84 9.08 8.85
CA LEU A 89 -3.21 7.74 9.33
C LEU A 89 -2.22 7.22 10.37
N GLN A 90 -0.93 7.57 10.23
CA GLN A 90 0.13 7.13 11.13
C GLN A 90 0.06 7.82 12.51
N THR A 91 -0.49 9.02 12.62
CA THR A 91 -0.58 9.73 13.92
C THR A 91 -1.39 8.98 14.97
N ASN A 92 -2.29 8.08 14.56
CA ASN A 92 -3.17 7.32 15.46
C ASN A 92 -2.90 5.81 15.46
N THR A 93 -1.83 5.36 14.79
CA THR A 93 -1.57 3.93 14.61
C THR A 93 -0.09 3.61 14.76
N SER A 94 0.20 2.41 15.23
CA SER A 94 1.56 1.82 15.26
C SER A 94 2.07 1.40 13.88
N LEU A 95 1.44 1.89 12.80
CA LEU A 95 1.69 1.52 11.42
C LEU A 95 2.62 2.56 10.79
N LEU A 96 3.63 2.11 10.07
CA LEU A 96 4.52 2.93 9.26
C LEU A 96 4.21 2.62 7.79
N LEU A 97 3.75 3.63 7.06
CA LEU A 97 3.46 3.54 5.63
C LEU A 97 4.57 4.22 4.84
N ARG A 98 5.01 3.56 3.77
CA ARG A 98 5.86 4.14 2.73
C ARG A 98 5.14 3.98 1.40
N ILE A 99 5.02 5.04 0.63
CA ILE A 99 4.27 5.07 -0.62
C ILE A 99 5.24 5.38 -1.75
N ASP A 100 5.19 4.60 -2.82
CA ASP A 100 5.93 4.85 -4.06
C ASP A 100 4.95 4.96 -5.22
N VAL A 101 4.96 6.09 -5.93
CA VAL A 101 4.19 6.31 -7.16
C VAL A 101 5.05 6.05 -8.40
N ARG A 102 4.52 5.30 -9.36
CA ARG A 102 5.11 4.98 -10.66
C ARG A 102 4.09 5.26 -11.78
N THR A 103 4.56 5.70 -12.94
CA THR A 103 3.74 5.96 -14.14
C THR A 103 4.17 5.08 -15.28
#